data_AF-A0AAD4BBQ0-F1
#
_entry.id   AF-A0AAD4BBQ0-F1
#
_cell.length_a   1.000
_cell.length_b   1.000
_cell.length_c   1.000
_cell.angle_alpha   90.00
_cell.angle_beta   90.00
_cell.angle_gamma   90.00
#
_symmetry.space_group_name_H-M   'P 1'
#
loop_
_entity.id
_entity.type
_entity.pdbx_description
1 polymer ?
#
loop_
_entity_poly.entity_id
_entity_poly.type
_entity_poly.pdbx_seq_one_letter_code
_entity_poly.pdbx_strand_id
1 'polypeptide(L)'
;RPIFGSASEGARVLYTIIFRKLRPITELSGRDFLHAWWETVKCHLALWKKQVYHRDISPSNLMYQGKILGVLNDFDLASIQETATGTERTGTVPFMALALLREEALQGNVRHACQHDAESFIWVLIWISLRYDDGK
;
A
#
# COMPACT_ATOMS: atom_id res chain seq x y z
N ARG A 1 26.91 6.17 -19.80
CA ARG A 1 28.11 5.77 -19.01
C ARG A 1 28.23 6.75 -17.85
N PRO A 2 27.93 6.36 -16.60
CA PRO A 2 28.26 7.17 -15.43
C PRO A 2 29.68 6.88 -14.95
N ILE A 3 30.30 7.91 -14.37
CA ILE A 3 31.68 7.96 -13.89
C ILE A 3 31.67 7.48 -12.42
N PHE A 4 32.46 6.44 -12.11
CA PHE A 4 32.52 5.83 -10.78
C PHE A 4 33.27 6.72 -9.78
N GLY A 5 32.62 7.05 -8.65
CA GLY A 5 33.30 7.28 -7.38
C GLY A 5 33.28 5.97 -6.59
N SER A 6 34.41 5.56 -6.03
CA SER A 6 34.50 4.37 -5.17
C SER A 6 33.75 4.63 -3.86
N ALA A 7 32.54 4.11 -3.74
CA ALA A 7 31.83 4.08 -2.47
C ALA A 7 32.46 2.98 -1.58
N SER A 8 32.94 3.36 -0.40
CA SER A 8 33.33 2.43 0.65
C SER A 8 32.11 1.63 1.14
N GLU A 9 32.33 0.35 1.48
CA GLU A 9 31.31 -0.52 2.06
C GLU A 9 30.60 0.18 3.24
N GLY A 10 29.29 0.36 3.13
CA GLY A 10 28.45 0.97 4.16
C GLY A 10 27.94 2.39 3.88
N ALA A 11 28.34 3.04 2.76
CA ALA A 11 27.80 4.33 2.40
C ALA A 11 26.32 4.21 1.93
N ARG A 12 25.40 4.90 2.63
CA ARG A 12 24.00 5.05 2.18
C ARG A 12 23.97 5.95 0.94
N VAL A 13 23.59 5.39 -0.20
CA VAL A 13 23.39 6.14 -1.45
C VAL A 13 21.92 6.56 -1.54
N LEU A 14 21.68 7.86 -1.71
CA LEU A 14 20.33 8.38 -1.95
C LEU A 14 19.93 8.06 -3.39
N TYR A 15 18.86 7.28 -3.55
CA TYR A 15 18.20 7.07 -4.83
C TYR A 15 16.93 7.93 -4.88
N THR A 16 16.80 8.76 -5.91
CA THR A 16 15.58 9.52 -6.20
C THR A 16 14.92 8.92 -7.42
N ILE A 17 13.67 8.48 -7.29
CA ILE A 17 12.91 7.94 -8.42
C ILE A 17 11.98 9.06 -8.95
N ILE A 18 12.06 9.34 -10.25
CA ILE A 18 11.26 10.37 -10.90
C ILE A 18 10.04 9.72 -11.54
N PHE A 19 8.85 10.08 -11.05
CA PHE A 19 7.56 9.65 -11.62
C PHE A 19 6.69 10.86 -11.99
N ARG A 20 5.70 10.64 -12.85
CA ARG A 20 4.63 11.61 -13.08
C ARG A 20 3.90 11.89 -11.76
N LYS A 21 3.51 13.15 -11.53
CA LYS A 21 2.81 13.56 -10.30
C LYS A 21 1.59 12.68 -10.06
N LEU A 22 1.59 12.00 -8.93
CA LEU A 22 0.43 11.30 -8.36
C LEU A 22 -0.28 12.25 -7.39
N ARG A 23 -1.59 12.07 -7.25
CA ARG A 23 -2.42 12.82 -6.31
C ARG A 23 -3.09 11.86 -5.34
N PRO A 24 -3.27 12.23 -4.07
CA PRO A 24 -3.88 11.35 -3.08
C PRO A 24 -5.34 11.08 -3.43
N ILE A 25 -5.79 9.85 -3.21
CA ILE A 25 -7.17 9.44 -3.54
C ILE A 25 -8.23 10.25 -2.77
N THR A 26 -7.86 10.87 -1.64
CA THR A 26 -8.73 11.69 -0.80
C THR A 26 -9.16 13.01 -1.43
N GLU A 27 -8.53 13.44 -2.53
CA GLU A 27 -9.00 14.60 -3.32
C GLU A 27 -10.21 14.26 -4.21
N LEU A 28 -10.55 12.97 -4.36
CA LEU A 28 -11.68 12.52 -5.16
C LEU A 28 -12.92 12.34 -4.28
N SER A 29 -14.10 12.39 -4.91
CA SER A 29 -15.37 12.09 -4.26
C SER A 29 -16.29 11.27 -5.17
N GLY A 30 -17.37 10.74 -4.59
CA GLY A 30 -18.43 10.04 -5.33
C GLY A 30 -17.91 8.91 -6.24
N ARG A 31 -18.35 8.94 -7.51
CA ARG A 31 -18.01 7.90 -8.49
C ARG A 31 -16.53 7.87 -8.86
N ASP A 32 -15.88 9.03 -8.91
CA ASP A 32 -14.47 9.13 -9.28
C ASP A 32 -13.59 8.50 -8.18
N PHE A 33 -13.93 8.76 -6.92
CA PHE A 33 -13.30 8.09 -5.78
C PHE A 33 -13.48 6.57 -5.83
N LEU A 34 -14.73 6.09 -5.98
CA LEU A 34 -15.01 4.65 -6.02
C LEU A 34 -14.33 3.97 -7.20
N HIS A 35 -14.25 4.64 -8.35
CA HIS A 35 -13.55 4.13 -9.52
C HIS A 35 -12.05 3.99 -9.22
N ALA A 36 -11.38 5.06 -8.77
CA ALA A 36 -9.96 5.01 -8.43
C ALA A 36 -9.65 3.96 -7.35
N TRP A 37 -10.49 3.87 -6.31
CA TRP A 37 -10.35 2.88 -5.25
C TRP A 37 -10.44 1.47 -5.82
N TRP A 38 -11.41 1.19 -6.69
CA TRP A 38 -11.53 -0.11 -7.33
C TRP A 38 -10.31 -0.45 -8.21
N GLU A 39 -9.71 0.55 -8.86
CA GLU A 39 -8.48 0.33 -9.62
C GLU A 39 -7.28 -0.02 -8.74
N THR A 40 -7.17 0.57 -7.56
CA THR A 40 -6.13 0.19 -6.58
C THR A 40 -6.31 -1.25 -6.09
N VAL A 41 -7.56 -1.69 -5.87
CA VAL A 41 -7.88 -3.09 -5.53
C VAL A 41 -7.50 -4.04 -6.67
N LYS A 42 -7.83 -3.70 -7.93
CA LYS A 42 -7.43 -4.50 -9.10
C LYS A 42 -5.90 -4.59 -9.22
N CYS A 43 -5.20 -3.48 -8.96
CA CYS A 43 -3.74 -3.42 -8.98
C CYS A 43 -3.14 -4.36 -7.93
N HIS A 44 -3.62 -4.26 -6.69
CA HIS A 44 -3.23 -5.16 -5.60
C HIS A 44 -3.45 -6.63 -5.96
N LEU A 45 -4.63 -6.99 -6.46
CA LEU A 45 -4.93 -8.37 -6.84
C LEU A 45 -4.01 -8.87 -7.97
N ALA A 46 -3.67 -8.01 -8.93
CA ALA A 46 -2.75 -8.35 -10.01
C ALA A 46 -1.31 -8.57 -9.49
N LEU A 47 -0.87 -7.78 -8.51
CA LEU A 47 0.41 -7.96 -7.83
C LEU A 47 0.44 -9.26 -7.02
N TRP A 48 -0.62 -9.52 -6.25
CA TRP A 48 -0.75 -10.73 -5.44
C TRP A 48 -0.63 -12.00 -6.32
N LYS A 49 -1.31 -12.02 -7.48
CA LYS A 49 -1.22 -13.13 -8.45
C LYS A 49 0.19 -13.33 -9.02
N LYS A 50 1.03 -12.29 -8.98
CA LYS A 50 2.45 -12.33 -9.37
C LYS A 50 3.38 -12.54 -8.18
N GLN A 51 2.86 -12.93 -7.01
CA GLN A 51 3.61 -13.13 -5.77
C GLN A 51 4.33 -11.87 -5.29
N VAL A 52 3.76 -10.69 -5.58
CA VAL A 52 4.21 -9.42 -5.02
C VAL A 52 3.17 -8.98 -3.98
N TYR A 53 3.58 -9.00 -2.71
CA TYR A 53 2.70 -8.72 -1.58
C TYR A 53 2.94 -7.29 -1.10
N HIS A 54 1.93 -6.42 -1.18
CA HIS A 54 2.07 -5.00 -0.84
C HIS A 54 2.16 -4.73 0.66
N ARG A 55 1.28 -5.37 1.46
CA ARG A 55 1.22 -5.36 2.93
C ARG A 55 0.94 -4.03 3.63
N ASP A 56 1.07 -2.89 2.95
CA ASP A 56 0.70 -1.59 3.52
C ASP A 56 -0.41 -0.89 2.73
N ILE A 57 -1.65 -1.37 2.91
CA ILE A 57 -2.83 -0.71 2.37
C ILE A 57 -3.27 0.40 3.32
N SER A 58 -3.20 1.64 2.85
CA SER A 58 -3.53 2.83 3.65
C SER A 58 -3.99 3.99 2.74
N PRO A 59 -4.70 5.00 3.26
CA PRO A 59 -5.16 6.13 2.44
C PRO A 59 -4.03 6.91 1.76
N SER A 60 -2.84 6.96 2.37
CA SER A 60 -1.67 7.64 1.80
C SER A 60 -1.07 6.88 0.61
N ASN A 61 -1.30 5.57 0.53
CA ASN A 61 -0.74 4.69 -0.50
C ASN A 61 -1.70 4.49 -1.67
N LEU A 62 -2.97 4.87 -1.50
CA LEU A 62 -3.95 4.94 -2.59
C LEU A 62 -3.88 6.32 -3.26
N MET A 63 -3.54 6.33 -4.54
CA MET A 63 -3.38 7.56 -5.33
C MET A 63 -4.14 7.48 -6.66
N TYR A 64 -4.17 8.59 -7.39
CA TYR A 64 -4.67 8.63 -8.77
C TYR A 64 -3.79 9.50 -9.69
N GLN A 65 -3.94 9.29 -10.99
CA GLN A 65 -3.29 10.07 -12.03
C GLN A 65 -4.23 10.41 -13.19
N GLY A 66 -4.08 11.61 -13.76
CA GLY A 66 -4.71 11.99 -15.03
C GLY A 66 -6.24 11.92 -14.97
N LYS A 67 -6.86 11.15 -15.89
CA LYS A 67 -8.31 10.93 -15.95
C LYS A 67 -8.79 9.90 -14.90
N ILE A 68 -8.34 10.04 -13.66
CA ILE A 68 -8.72 9.18 -12.52
C ILE A 68 -8.33 7.72 -12.79
N LEU A 69 -7.06 7.51 -13.12
CA LEU A 69 -6.46 6.18 -13.08
C LEU A 69 -5.97 5.92 -11.65
N GLY A 70 -6.57 4.98 -10.94
CA GLY A 70 -6.15 4.61 -9.59
C GLY A 70 -4.78 3.90 -9.59
N VAL A 71 -3.93 4.28 -8.65
CA VAL A 71 -2.54 3.81 -8.52
C VAL A 71 -2.30 3.41 -7.07
N LEU A 72 -1.83 2.18 -6.87
CA LEU A 72 -1.32 1.73 -5.58
C LEU A 72 0.18 2.06 -5.51
N ASN A 73 0.58 2.83 -4.51
CA ASN A 73 1.93 3.36 -4.32
C ASN A 73 2.55 2.81 -3.03
N ASP A 74 3.87 3.01 -2.89
CA ASP A 74 4.68 2.69 -1.71
C ASP A 74 4.88 1.18 -1.47
N PHE A 75 5.95 0.68 -2.08
CA PHE A 75 6.34 -0.74 -2.04
C PHE A 75 7.50 -0.99 -1.07
N ASP A 76 7.83 -0.05 -0.18
CA ASP A 76 8.96 -0.20 0.73
C ASP A 76 8.78 -1.36 1.71
N LEU A 77 7.52 -1.73 1.98
CA LEU A 77 7.13 -2.89 2.81
C LEU A 77 6.75 -4.12 1.98
N ALA A 78 6.87 -4.04 0.64
CA ALA A 78 6.48 -5.13 -0.23
C ALA A 78 7.46 -6.31 -0.16
N SER A 79 6.96 -7.51 -0.40
CA SER A 79 7.80 -8.72 -0.39
C SER A 79 7.44 -9.65 -1.55
N ILE A 80 8.43 -10.44 -1.96
CA ILE A 80 8.26 -11.57 -2.89
C ILE A 80 8.12 -12.91 -2.15
N GLN A 81 8.31 -12.92 -0.84
CA GLN A 81 8.16 -14.11 -0.02
C GLN A 81 6.73 -14.19 0.51
N GLU A 82 6.08 -15.33 0.31
CA GLU A 82 4.72 -15.57 0.82
C GLU A 82 4.68 -15.55 2.36
N THR A 83 5.80 -15.90 2.99
CA THR A 83 5.95 -16.00 4.45
C THR A 83 6.62 -14.75 5.01
N ALA A 84 5.89 -13.64 5.18
CA ALA A 84 6.19 -12.80 6.34
C ALA A 84 5.59 -13.49 7.55
N THR A 85 6.45 -13.85 8.50
CA THR A 85 6.01 -14.01 9.89
C THR A 85 5.45 -12.65 10.31
N GLY A 86 4.23 -12.58 10.83
CA GLY A 86 3.58 -11.34 11.30
C GLY A 86 4.34 -10.55 12.38
N THR A 87 5.60 -10.90 12.64
CA THR A 87 6.60 -10.20 13.47
C THR A 87 7.06 -8.88 12.85
N GLU A 88 6.98 -8.74 11.53
CA GLU A 88 7.13 -7.45 10.88
C GLU A 88 5.82 -6.68 11.08
N ARG A 89 5.77 -5.80 12.09
CA ARG A 89 4.69 -4.81 12.28
C ARG A 89 4.69 -3.77 11.15
N THR A 90 4.67 -4.24 9.93
CA THR A 90 4.74 -3.43 8.73
C THR A 90 3.31 -3.22 8.25
N GLY A 91 2.93 -1.95 8.08
CA GLY A 91 1.57 -1.57 7.74
C GLY A 91 0.99 -0.50 8.67
N THR A 92 -0.01 0.21 8.16
CA THR A 92 -0.65 1.30 8.88
C THR A 92 -1.70 0.78 9.86
N VAL A 93 -1.36 0.73 11.17
CA VAL A 93 -2.15 0.08 12.25
C VAL A 93 -3.67 0.33 12.20
N PRO A 94 -4.19 1.57 12.02
CA PRO A 94 -5.63 1.80 11.93
C PRO A 94 -6.37 1.07 10.79
N PHE A 95 -5.65 0.67 9.73
CA PHE A 95 -6.19 -0.02 8.57
C PHE A 95 -5.80 -1.49 8.52
N MET A 96 -5.03 -1.97 9.50
CA MET A 96 -4.58 -3.36 9.55
C MET A 96 -5.77 -4.30 9.84
N ALA A 97 -5.80 -5.45 9.18
CA ALA A 97 -6.81 -6.47 9.41
C ALA A 97 -6.84 -6.92 10.88
N LEU A 98 -8.04 -7.12 11.44
CA LEU A 98 -8.21 -7.47 12.85
C LEU A 98 -7.47 -8.75 13.24
N ALA A 99 -7.39 -9.73 12.33
CA ALA A 99 -6.67 -10.98 12.58
C ALA A 99 -5.16 -10.76 12.80
N LEU A 100 -4.59 -9.72 12.18
CA LEU A 100 -3.18 -9.37 12.31
C LEU A 100 -2.87 -8.57 13.58
N LEU A 101 -3.89 -8.06 14.27
CA LEU A 101 -3.77 -7.33 15.54
C LEU A 101 -3.87 -8.24 16.77
N ARG A 102 -4.12 -9.55 16.60
CA ARG A 102 -4.26 -10.51 17.69
C ARG A 102 -2.91 -11.03 18.18
N GLU A 103 -2.85 -11.49 19.43
CA GLU A 103 -1.64 -12.06 20.05
C GLU A 103 -0.99 -13.17 19.19
N GLU A 104 -1.80 -14.03 18.55
CA GLU A 104 -1.27 -15.08 17.69
C GLU A 104 -0.52 -14.51 16.49
N ALA A 105 -1.01 -13.42 15.89
CA ALA A 105 -0.33 -12.74 14.80
C ALA A 105 0.94 -12.03 15.27
N LEU A 106 0.89 -11.40 16.45
CA LEU A 106 2.03 -10.73 17.08
C LEU A 106 3.18 -11.71 17.39
N GLN A 107 2.85 -12.96 17.68
CA GLN A 107 3.82 -14.05 17.85
C GLN A 107 4.36 -14.61 16.53
N GLY A 108 3.91 -14.08 15.38
CA GLY A 108 4.31 -14.53 14.05
C GLY A 108 3.59 -15.79 13.57
N ASN A 109 2.53 -16.23 14.27
CA ASN A 109 1.83 -17.48 13.96
C ASN A 109 0.71 -17.31 12.91
N VAL A 110 0.36 -16.07 12.57
CA VAL A 110 -0.60 -15.77 11.50
C VAL A 110 0.15 -15.35 10.24
N ARG A 111 -0.16 -16.00 9.13
CA ARG A 111 0.37 -15.64 7.82
C ARG A 111 -0.41 -14.48 7.23
N HIS A 112 0.29 -13.49 6.69
CA HIS A 112 -0.35 -12.42 5.93
C HIS A 112 -0.94 -12.98 4.62
N ALA A 113 -2.23 -12.75 4.38
CA ALA A 113 -2.95 -13.27 3.24
C ALA A 113 -3.70 -12.15 2.50
N CYS A 114 -4.07 -12.40 1.24
CA CYS A 114 -4.76 -11.43 0.38
C CYS A 114 -6.03 -10.86 1.05
N GLN A 115 -6.74 -11.70 1.80
CA GLN A 115 -7.93 -11.32 2.54
C GLN A 115 -7.68 -10.26 3.62
N HIS A 116 -6.48 -10.21 4.20
CA HIS A 116 -6.12 -9.20 5.19
C HIS A 116 -5.96 -7.83 4.52
N ASP A 117 -5.29 -7.77 3.37
CA ASP A 117 -5.20 -6.54 2.58
C ASP A 117 -6.59 -6.11 2.05
N ALA A 118 -7.45 -7.07 1.70
CA ALA A 118 -8.84 -6.78 1.30
C ALA A 118 -9.64 -6.14 2.44
N GLU A 119 -9.47 -6.60 3.69
CA GLU A 119 -10.05 -5.98 4.87
C GLU A 119 -9.54 -4.54 5.05
N SER A 120 -8.23 -4.33 4.85
CA SER A 120 -7.63 -2.99 4.86
C SER A 120 -8.23 -2.05 3.82
N PHE A 121 -8.49 -2.51 2.60
CA PHE A 121 -9.19 -1.70 1.58
C PHE A 121 -10.59 -1.27 2.03
N ILE A 122 -11.32 -2.12 2.77
CA ILE A 122 -12.63 -1.79 3.34
C ILE A 122 -12.48 -0.74 4.45
N TRP A 123 -11.50 -0.89 5.34
CA TRP A 123 -11.22 0.11 6.38
C TRP A 123 -10.88 1.49 5.78
N VAL A 124 -10.07 1.52 4.73
CA VAL A 124 -9.76 2.76 3.99
C VAL A 124 -11.00 3.36 3.34
N LEU A 125 -11.84 2.54 2.71
CA LEU A 125 -13.08 3.00 2.08
C LEU A 125 -14.02 3.66 3.10
N ILE A 126 -14.23 3.00 4.23
CA ILE A 126 -15.08 3.51 5.33
C ILE A 126 -14.50 4.81 5.89
N TRP A 127 -13.20 4.82 6.20
CA TRP A 127 -12.54 5.97 6.78
C TRP A 127 -12.64 7.21 5.89
N ILE A 128 -12.35 7.07 4.59
CA ILE A 128 -12.43 8.21 3.66
C ILE A 128 -13.87 8.70 3.55
N SER A 129 -14.83 7.78 3.41
CA SER A 129 -16.25 8.12 3.27
C SER A 129 -16.85 8.83 4.49
N LEU A 130 -16.29 8.58 5.69
CA LEU A 130 -16.73 9.23 6.92
C LEU A 130 -15.96 10.51 7.25
N ARG A 131 -14.70 10.60 6.80
CA ARG A 131 -13.79 11.69 7.18
C ARG A 131 -13.85 12.89 6.24
N TYR A 132 -14.13 12.65 4.96
CA TYR A 132 -14.09 13.66 3.91
C TYR A 132 -15.50 13.86 3.32
N ASP A 133 -15.87 15.13 3.12
CA ASP A 133 -17.12 15.51 2.45
C ASP A 133 -16.75 16.25 1.16
N ASP A 134 -17.24 15.76 0.02
CA ASP A 134 -16.88 16.26 -1.31
C ASP A 134 -15.35 16.35 -1.59
N GLY A 135 -14.56 15.42 -1.04
CA GLY A 135 -13.10 15.38 -1.23
C GLY A 135 -12.35 16.47 -0.45
N LYS A 136 -12.94 16.95 0.66
CA LYS A 136 -12.37 17.93 1.59
C LYS A 136 -12.44 17.44 3.03
#